data_AF-A0A7G9QYZ9-F1
#
_entry.id   AF-A0A7G9QYZ9-F1
#
_cell.length_a   1.000
_cell.length_b   1.000
_cell.length_c   1.000
_cell.angle_alpha   90.00
_cell.angle_beta   90.00
_cell.angle_gamma   90.00
#
_symmetry.space_group_name_H-M   'P 1'
#
loop_
_entity.id
_entity.type
_entity.pdbx_description
1 polymer ?
#
loop_
_entity_poly.entity_id
_entity_poly.type
_entity_poly.pdbx_seq_one_letter_code
_entity_poly.pdbx_strand_id
1 'polypeptide(L)'
;MVLLLLALVAVGLVVVVLAVASGRLPVDPLADPARSTPDHGLPASPSAADVAAVRFDTAARGYDRQQVDTHLAALRDTLAEREREVAALRGEEG
;
A
#
# COMPACT_ATOMS: atom_id res chain seq x y z
N MET A 1 -29.38 17.82 36.09
CA MET A 1 -28.70 16.51 35.93
C MET A 1 -27.89 16.41 34.64
N VAL A 2 -28.46 16.68 33.46
CA VAL A 2 -27.75 16.54 32.16
C VAL A 2 -26.49 17.42 32.07
N LEU A 3 -26.57 18.70 32.45
CA LEU A 3 -25.40 19.60 32.45
C LEU A 3 -24.28 19.15 33.40
N LEU A 4 -24.65 18.61 34.56
CA LEU A 4 -23.70 18.07 35.53
C LEU A 4 -22.99 16.83 34.97
N LEU A 5 -23.73 15.96 34.29
CA LEU A 5 -23.19 14.76 33.65
C LEU A 5 -22.24 15.14 32.50
N LEU A 6 -22.61 16.10 31.66
CA LEU A 6 -21.75 16.61 30.59
C LEU A 6 -20.46 17.24 31.14
N ALA A 7 -20.56 18.03 32.22
CA ALA A 7 -19.40 18.62 32.87
C ALA A 7 -18.46 17.54 33.43
N LEU A 8 -19.00 16.49 34.06
CA LEU A 8 -18.22 15.36 34.56
C LEU A 8 -17.50 14.60 33.43
N VAL A 9 -18.18 14.35 32.31
CA VAL A 9 -17.59 13.68 31.14
C VAL A 9 -16.49 14.54 30.53
N ALA A 10 -16.72 15.86 30.39
CA ALA A 10 -15.73 16.78 29.86
C ALA A 10 -14.47 16.83 30.73
N VAL A 11 -14.63 16.93 32.05
CA VAL A 11 -13.49 16.90 32.99
C VAL A 11 -12.76 15.56 32.91
N GLY A 12 -13.48 14.44 32.85
CA GLY A 12 -12.89 13.11 32.66
C GLY A 12 -12.04 13.01 31.39
N LEU A 13 -12.57 13.50 30.25
CA LEU A 13 -11.85 13.56 28.99
C LEU A 13 -10.56 14.39 29.09
N VAL A 14 -10.63 15.58 29.70
CA VAL A 14 -9.47 16.45 29.88
C VAL A 14 -8.40 15.78 30.73
N VAL A 15 -8.77 15.12 31.82
CA VAL A 15 -7.84 14.39 32.69
C VAL A 15 -7.15 13.25 31.95
N VAL A 16 -7.90 12.47 31.15
CA VAL A 16 -7.35 11.39 30.34
C VAL A 16 -6.36 11.92 29.31
N VAL A 17 -6.73 12.99 28.59
CA VAL A 17 -5.85 13.63 27.60
C VAL A 17 -4.56 14.14 28.24
N LEU A 18 -4.65 14.83 29.38
CA LEU A 18 -3.47 15.31 30.11
C LEU A 18 -2.58 14.15 30.58
N ALA A 19 -3.18 13.05 31.06
CA ALA A 19 -2.43 11.90 31.55
C ALA A 19 -1.69 11.16 30.42
N VAL A 20 -2.30 11.06 29.23
CA VAL A 20 -1.65 10.54 28.01
C VAL A 20 -0.53 11.47 27.55
N ALA A 21 -0.79 12.77 27.45
CA ALA A 21 0.22 13.76 27.02
C ALA A 21 1.43 13.85 27.96
N SER A 22 1.21 13.64 29.26
CA SER A 22 2.27 13.66 30.27
C SER A 22 3.06 12.34 30.37
N GLY A 23 2.72 11.32 29.55
CA GLY A 23 3.34 10.00 29.61
C GLY A 23 3.07 9.22 30.90
N ARG A 24 2.08 9.65 31.71
CA ARG A 24 1.70 9.01 32.98
C ARG A 24 0.82 7.79 32.77
N LEU A 25 0.23 7.65 31.59
CA LEU A 25 -0.45 6.44 31.14
C LEU A 25 0.46 5.71 30.14
N PRO A 26 0.79 4.42 30.38
CA PRO A 26 1.42 3.58 29.36
C PRO A 26 0.38 3.28 28.29
N VAL A 27 0.19 4.22 27.36
CA VAL A 27 -0.50 3.96 26.12
C VAL A 27 0.48 3.23 25.21
N ASP A 28 0.08 2.05 24.74
CA ASP A 28 0.82 1.31 23.73
C ASP A 28 1.10 2.28 22.55
N PRO A 29 2.36 2.48 22.13
CA PRO A 29 2.67 3.40 21.05
C PRO A 29 1.81 3.04 19.84
N LEU A 30 1.02 4.01 19.38
CA LEU A 30 0.25 3.90 18.15
C LEU A 30 1.22 3.44 17.04
N ALA A 31 0.86 2.37 16.34
CA ALA A 31 1.73 1.78 15.32
C ALA A 31 2.27 2.84 14.35
N ASP A 32 3.54 2.67 13.96
CA ASP A 32 4.28 3.57 13.06
C ASP A 32 3.39 3.97 11.86
N PRO A 33 3.24 5.27 11.53
CA PRO A 33 2.37 5.70 10.43
C PRO A 33 2.72 4.95 9.15
N ALA A 34 1.79 4.12 8.69
CA ALA A 34 1.93 3.39 7.44
C ALA A 34 2.24 4.39 6.32
N ARG A 35 3.41 4.24 5.68
CA ARG A 35 3.78 4.97 4.47
C ARG A 35 2.61 4.92 3.48
N SER A 36 2.09 6.08 3.09
CA SER A 36 0.91 6.20 2.22
C SER A 36 1.22 6.06 0.73
N THR A 37 2.45 5.69 0.36
CA THR A 37 2.80 5.33 -1.01
C THR A 37 2.69 3.82 -1.14
N PRO A 38 1.71 3.30 -1.91
CA PRO A 38 1.60 1.87 -2.19
C PRO A 38 2.90 1.39 -2.84
N ASP A 39 3.59 0.46 -2.19
CA ASP A 39 4.74 -0.22 -2.78
C ASP A 39 4.26 -1.44 -3.55
N HIS A 40 4.19 -1.27 -4.86
CA HIS A 40 3.85 -2.31 -5.82
C HIS A 40 4.93 -3.39 -5.98
N GLY A 41 6.13 -3.20 -5.44
CA GLY A 41 7.19 -4.21 -5.43
C GLY A 41 7.79 -4.56 -6.80
N LEU A 42 7.53 -3.78 -7.86
CA LEU A 42 8.17 -3.99 -9.16
C LEU A 42 9.60 -3.43 -9.16
N PRO A 43 10.58 -4.15 -9.75
CA PRO A 43 11.91 -3.61 -9.99
C PRO A 43 11.88 -2.52 -11.08
N ALA A 44 12.94 -1.73 -11.18
CA ALA A 44 13.05 -0.65 -12.17
C ALA A 44 12.93 -1.12 -13.64
N SER A 45 13.27 -2.39 -13.89
CA SER A 45 13.09 -3.05 -15.19
C SER A 45 12.39 -4.39 -14.95
N PRO A 46 11.05 -4.43 -15.00
CA PRO A 46 10.29 -5.63 -14.71
C PRO A 46 10.32 -6.63 -15.87
N SER A 47 10.45 -7.91 -15.53
CA SER A 47 10.25 -9.03 -16.46
C SER A 47 8.76 -9.32 -16.66
N ALA A 48 8.44 -10.15 -17.65
CA ALA A 48 7.09 -10.66 -17.84
C ALA A 48 6.56 -11.38 -16.58
N ALA A 49 7.42 -12.11 -15.86
CA ALA A 49 7.06 -12.79 -14.62
C ALA A 49 6.71 -11.80 -13.50
N ASP A 50 7.47 -10.70 -13.37
CA ASP A 50 7.22 -9.67 -12.36
C ASP A 50 5.87 -8.98 -12.59
N VAL A 51 5.55 -8.66 -13.86
CA VAL A 51 4.25 -8.08 -14.25
C VAL A 51 3.09 -9.05 -13.98
N ALA A 52 3.30 -10.36 -14.10
CA ALA A 52 2.26 -11.35 -13.75
C ALA A 52 2.03 -11.46 -12.24
N ALA A 53 3.09 -11.25 -11.45
CA ALA A 53 3.07 -11.39 -9.99
C ALA A 53 2.59 -10.14 -9.26
N VAL A 54 2.67 -8.95 -9.89
CA VAL A 54 2.36 -7.67 -9.25
C VAL A 54 0.95 -7.62 -8.68
N ARG A 55 0.80 -7.01 -7.49
CA ARG A 55 -0.50 -6.75 -6.85
C ARG A 55 -0.56 -5.29 -6.42
N PHE A 56 -1.65 -4.63 -6.78
CA PHE A 56 -1.88 -3.22 -6.45
C PHE A 56 -2.88 -3.10 -5.30
N ASP A 57 -2.62 -2.15 -4.40
CA ASP A 57 -3.57 -1.77 -3.37
C ASP A 57 -4.78 -1.06 -3.97
N THR A 58 -5.97 -1.29 -3.40
CA THR A 58 -7.20 -0.63 -3.82
C THR A 58 -7.38 0.70 -3.11
N ALA A 59 -7.64 1.77 -3.88
CA ALA A 59 -7.94 3.09 -3.34
C ALA A 59 -9.41 3.48 -3.58
N ALA A 60 -9.94 4.41 -2.76
CA ALA A 60 -11.32 4.89 -2.84
C ALA A 60 -11.71 5.48 -4.21
N ARG A 61 -10.71 5.91 -5.00
CA ARG A 61 -10.82 6.18 -6.43
C ARG A 61 -9.59 5.57 -7.10
N GLY A 62 -9.79 4.91 -8.23
CA GLY A 62 -8.74 4.29 -9.00
C GLY A 62 -9.17 4.03 -10.44
N TYR A 63 -8.25 3.55 -11.26
CA TYR A 63 -8.57 3.05 -12.58
C TYR A 63 -9.49 1.82 -12.49
N ASP A 64 -10.22 1.55 -13.57
CA ASP A 64 -11.03 0.34 -13.67
C ASP A 64 -10.11 -0.90 -13.60
N ARG A 65 -10.36 -1.76 -12.61
CA ARG A 65 -9.50 -2.92 -12.34
C ARG A 65 -9.44 -3.87 -13.53
N GLN A 66 -10.58 -4.11 -14.19
CA GLN A 66 -10.64 -5.03 -15.32
C GLN A 66 -9.90 -4.47 -16.54
N GLN A 67 -10.01 -3.16 -16.78
CA GLN A 67 -9.26 -2.48 -17.82
C GLN A 67 -7.75 -2.57 -17.56
N VAL A 68 -7.31 -2.29 -16.32
CA VAL A 68 -5.90 -2.41 -15.93
C VAL A 68 -5.39 -3.84 -16.09
N ASP A 69 -6.13 -4.84 -15.60
CA ASP A 69 -5.79 -6.26 -15.73
C ASP A 69 -5.63 -6.66 -17.21
N THR A 70 -6.51 -6.16 -18.08
CA THR A 70 -6.46 -6.41 -19.54
C THR A 70 -5.19 -5.81 -20.16
N HIS A 71 -4.84 -4.58 -19.82
CA HIS A 71 -3.64 -3.94 -20.33
C HIS A 71 -2.36 -4.60 -19.80
N LEU A 72 -2.33 -4.99 -18.52
CA LEU A 72 -1.19 -5.69 -17.93
C LEU A 72 -0.99 -7.07 -18.54
N ALA A 73 -2.07 -7.79 -18.88
CA ALA A 73 -1.98 -9.06 -19.60
C ALA A 73 -1.31 -8.87 -20.98
N ALA A 74 -1.74 -7.87 -21.75
CA ALA A 74 -1.13 -7.57 -23.05
C ALA A 74 0.35 -7.15 -22.92
N LEU A 75 0.69 -6.36 -21.89
CA LEU A 75 2.06 -5.96 -21.61
C LEU A 75 2.94 -7.15 -21.25
N ARG A 76 2.46 -8.04 -20.37
CA ARG A 76 3.15 -9.28 -19.99
C ARG A 76 3.46 -10.13 -21.23
N ASP A 77 2.49 -10.31 -22.10
CA ASP A 77 2.65 -11.15 -23.29
C ASP A 77 3.68 -10.56 -24.26
N THR A 78 3.68 -9.22 -24.39
CA THR A 78 4.69 -8.49 -25.17
C THR A 78 6.08 -8.64 -24.56
N LEU A 79 6.23 -8.48 -23.25
CA LEU A 79 7.52 -8.67 -22.57
C LEU A 79 8.04 -10.10 -22.74
N ALA A 80 7.16 -11.10 -22.61
CA ALA A 80 7.54 -12.50 -22.78
C ALA A 80 8.01 -12.82 -24.20
N GLU A 81 7.44 -12.17 -25.23
CA GLU A 81 7.94 -12.28 -26.61
C GLU A 81 9.35 -11.68 -26.73
N ARG A 82 9.54 -10.46 -26.23
CA ARG A 82 10.83 -9.75 -26.31
C ARG A 82 11.92 -10.49 -25.53
N GLU A 83 11.59 -11.08 -24.39
CA GLU A 83 12.52 -11.91 -23.61
C GLU A 83 12.93 -13.17 -24.37
N ARG A 84 11.99 -13.82 -25.09
CA ARG A 84 12.29 -14.98 -25.95
C ARG A 84 13.18 -14.60 -27.13
N GLU A 85 12.90 -13.49 -27.80
CA GLU A 85 13.74 -12.97 -28.87
C GLU A 85 15.17 -12.69 -28.39
N VAL A 86 15.32 -12.01 -27.25
CA VAL A 86 16.64 -11.70 -26.67
C VAL A 86 17.39 -12.98 -26.28
N ALA A 87 16.68 -13.98 -25.73
CA ALA A 87 17.28 -15.28 -25.40
C ALA A 87 17.75 -16.02 -26.66
N ALA A 88 16.98 -15.97 -27.75
CA ALA A 88 17.37 -16.58 -29.02
C ALA A 88 18.64 -15.93 -29.59
N LEU A 89 18.67 -14.59 -29.69
CA LEU A 89 19.82 -13.86 -30.23
C LEU A 89 21.09 -14.11 -29.42
N ARG A 90 21.01 -14.11 -28.08
CA ARG A 90 22.16 -14.42 -27.22
C ARG A 90 22.65 -15.86 -27.35
N GLY A 91 21.77 -16.79 -27.68
CA GLY A 91 22.13 -18.19 -27.93
C GLY A 91 22.83 -18.40 -29.26
N GLU A 92 22.65 -17.50 -30.23
CA GLU A 92 23.34 -17.53 -31.53
C GLU A 92 24.75 -16.90 -31.48
N GLU A 93 25.02 -16.06 -30.47
CA GLU A 93 26.29 -15.36 -30.28
C GLU A 93 27.34 -16.15 -29.46
N GLY A 94 26.98 -17.28 -28.84
CA GLY A 94 27.84 -18.10 -27.98
C GLY A 94 28.30 -19.40 -28.63
#